data_AF-A0ABD0W5R6-F1
#
_entry.id   AF-A0ABD0W5R6-F1
#
_cell.length_a   1.000
_cell.length_b   1.000
_cell.length_c   1.000
_cell.angle_alpha   90.00
_cell.angle_beta   90.00
_cell.angle_gamma   90.00
#
_symmetry.space_group_name_H-M   'P 1'
#
loop_
_entity.id
_entity.type
_entity.pdbx_description
1 polymer ?
#
loop_
_entity_poly.entity_id
_entity_poly.type
_entity_poly.pdbx_seq_one_letter_code
_entity_poly.pdbx_strand_id
1 'polypeptide(L)'
;MLEYLRSKKVRVREPATATYTERSGQAPSCGVNHNCEPTRVRVERVLLFEGPREVEVIEDCQCENKLTQCVRVPALKTYFFETPYETVIDVGSCASIKGSPDGFSCVPTKFDSALVKTPNKMDLVQTVVACELKESCYRVPYMEYYYEIIYHEDGVKEEKLKEIDVGRCLGGCTTGNRCLLRNPSDSAVCHLWAERPTNSCLPQGYESHMFVNQHGQIRTVLSVASCLCQP
;
A
#
# COMPACT_ATOMS: atom_id res chain seq x y z
N MET A 1 41.58 2.91 7.59
CA MET A 1 40.11 2.72 7.65
C MET A 1 39.68 1.28 7.34
N LEU A 2 40.32 0.58 6.39
CA LEU A 2 40.10 -0.86 6.15
C LEU A 2 40.67 -1.80 7.24
N GLU A 3 41.68 -1.35 7.99
CA GLU A 3 42.27 -2.09 9.12
C GLU A 3 41.29 -2.29 10.30
N TYR A 4 40.38 -1.35 10.52
CA TYR A 4 39.37 -1.40 11.61
C TYR A 4 38.30 -2.49 11.36
N LEU A 5 38.10 -2.89 10.11
CA LEU A 5 37.17 -3.96 9.73
C LEU A 5 37.79 -5.36 9.78
N ARG A 6 39.13 -5.48 9.84
CA ARG A 6 39.83 -6.76 9.97
C ARG A 6 39.89 -7.27 11.41
N SER A 7 39.95 -6.37 12.40
CA SER A 7 40.10 -6.73 13.81
C SER A 7 38.84 -7.30 14.48
N LYS A 8 37.66 -7.20 13.85
CA LYS A 8 36.40 -7.77 14.37
C LYS A 8 36.06 -9.18 13.86
N LYS A 9 36.93 -9.81 13.06
CA LYS A 9 36.65 -11.10 12.42
C LYS A 9 37.46 -12.29 12.97
N VAL A 10 37.95 -12.20 14.21
CA VAL A 10 38.46 -13.36 14.95
C VAL A 10 38.03 -13.26 16.42
N ARG A 11 36.83 -13.76 16.72
CA ARG A 11 36.61 -14.42 18.01
C ARG A 11 36.34 -15.88 17.71
N VAL A 12 37.33 -16.69 18.06
CA VAL A 12 37.22 -18.15 18.19
C VAL A 12 36.06 -18.41 19.14
N ARG A 13 35.00 -19.03 18.63
CA ARG A 13 33.90 -19.53 19.45
C ARG A 13 34.34 -20.93 19.90
N GLU A 14 34.80 -21.05 21.14
CA GLU A 14 34.91 -22.35 21.80
C GLU A 14 33.54 -23.04 21.80
N PRO A 15 33.52 -24.39 21.72
CA PRO A 15 32.29 -25.14 21.47
C PRO A 15 31.38 -25.06 22.70
N ALA A 16 30.37 -24.19 22.62
CA ALA A 16 29.20 -24.31 23.46
C ALA A 16 28.52 -25.63 23.13
N THR A 17 28.43 -26.49 24.14
CA THR A 17 27.67 -27.74 24.15
C THR A 17 26.34 -27.56 23.45
N ALA A 18 26.21 -28.23 22.31
CA ALA A 18 24.95 -28.29 21.58
C ALA A 18 23.98 -29.17 22.35
N THR A 19 23.21 -28.57 23.25
CA THR A 19 21.86 -29.09 23.53
C THR A 19 21.02 -28.77 22.30
N TYR A 20 21.02 -29.70 21.34
CA TYR A 20 20.03 -29.76 20.29
C TYR A 20 18.66 -29.98 20.95
N THR A 21 18.02 -28.92 21.43
CA THR A 21 16.56 -28.88 21.39
C THR A 21 16.21 -28.76 19.92
N GLU A 22 15.86 -29.89 19.32
CA GLU A 22 15.14 -29.98 18.07
C GLU A 22 14.17 -28.80 17.98
N ARG A 23 14.26 -27.99 16.93
CA ARG A 23 13.16 -27.12 16.53
C ARG A 23 12.01 -28.05 16.17
N SER A 24 11.23 -28.41 17.19
CA SER A 24 9.90 -28.99 17.04
C SER A 24 9.19 -28.14 15.99
N GLY A 25 8.72 -28.78 14.93
CA GLY A 25 8.11 -28.12 13.79
C GLY A 25 7.09 -27.10 14.28
N GLN A 26 7.37 -25.82 14.06
CA GLN A 26 6.43 -24.75 14.39
C GLN A 26 5.16 -25.05 13.62
N ALA A 27 4.11 -25.40 14.36
CA ALA A 27 2.78 -25.52 13.80
C ALA A 27 2.47 -24.21 13.05
N PRO A 28 1.86 -24.28 11.85
CA PRO A 28 1.49 -23.08 11.13
C PRO A 28 0.57 -22.22 12.01
N SER A 29 0.80 -20.90 12.04
CA SER A 29 0.00 -19.97 12.85
C SER A 29 -1.50 -20.05 12.55
N CYS A 30 -1.84 -20.51 11.34
CA CYS A 30 -3.19 -20.78 10.89
C CYS A 30 -3.36 -22.27 10.53
N GLY A 31 -4.58 -22.80 10.64
CA GLY A 31 -4.91 -24.16 10.25
C GLY A 31 -4.64 -24.43 8.76
N VAL A 32 -4.62 -25.70 8.36
CA VAL A 32 -4.14 -26.21 7.04
C VAL A 32 -4.83 -25.57 5.80
N ASN A 33 -5.96 -24.87 5.96
CA ASN A 33 -6.70 -24.21 4.88
C ASN A 33 -6.95 -22.70 5.09
N HIS A 34 -6.23 -22.08 6.03
CA HIS A 34 -6.43 -20.67 6.37
C HIS A 34 -5.17 -19.87 6.06
N ASN A 35 -5.36 -18.76 5.35
CA ASN A 35 -4.28 -17.79 5.12
C ASN A 35 -4.19 -16.85 6.32
N CYS A 36 -2.96 -16.51 6.68
CA CYS A 36 -2.62 -15.57 7.73
C CYS A 36 -2.76 -14.15 7.16
N GLU A 37 -3.80 -13.42 7.57
CA GLU A 37 -3.96 -11.99 7.24
C GLU A 37 -3.26 -11.15 8.32
N PRO A 38 -2.19 -10.40 7.98
CA PRO A 38 -1.40 -9.68 8.98
C PRO A 38 -2.23 -8.64 9.74
N THR A 39 -2.18 -8.69 11.07
CA THR A 39 -2.80 -7.70 11.96
C THR A 39 -1.76 -6.80 12.62
N ARG A 40 -0.53 -7.31 12.77
CA ARG A 40 0.64 -6.56 13.26
C ARG A 40 1.87 -6.91 12.44
N VAL A 41 2.56 -5.87 11.98
CA VAL A 41 3.82 -5.99 11.25
C VAL A 41 4.85 -5.03 11.82
N ARG A 42 6.14 -5.40 11.76
CA ARG A 42 7.25 -4.46 11.95
C ARG A 42 7.95 -4.17 10.62
N VAL A 43 8.37 -2.93 10.44
CA VAL A 43 9.18 -2.51 9.30
C VAL A 43 10.64 -2.76 9.64
N GLU A 44 11.29 -3.57 8.82
CA GLU A 44 12.71 -3.86 8.93
C GLU A 44 13.45 -3.38 7.68
N ARG A 45 14.54 -2.65 7.90
CA ARG A 45 15.40 -2.16 6.81
C ARG A 45 16.56 -3.14 6.61
N VAL A 46 16.51 -3.88 5.52
CA VAL A 46 17.56 -4.84 5.12
C VAL A 46 18.47 -4.22 4.07
N LEU A 47 19.78 -4.46 4.15
CA LEU A 47 20.72 -4.07 3.09
C LEU A 47 20.85 -5.20 2.08
N LEU A 48 20.39 -4.97 0.85
CA LEU A 48 20.59 -5.84 -0.29
C LEU A 48 21.74 -5.32 -1.17
N PHE A 49 22.21 -6.13 -2.11
CA PHE A 49 23.27 -5.72 -3.06
C PHE A 49 22.85 -4.49 -3.91
N GLU A 50 21.56 -4.37 -4.19
CA GLU A 50 20.95 -3.25 -4.93
C GLU A 50 20.74 -2.00 -4.05
N GLY A 51 20.91 -2.13 -2.73
CA GLY A 51 20.71 -1.06 -1.77
C GLY A 51 19.82 -1.45 -0.59
N PRO A 52 19.57 -0.50 0.33
CA PRO A 52 18.67 -0.72 1.45
C PRO A 52 17.21 -0.87 0.96
N ARG A 53 16.50 -1.86 1.49
CA ARG A 53 15.08 -2.10 1.23
C ARG A 53 14.33 -2.27 2.54
N GLU A 54 13.12 -1.74 2.60
CA GLU A 54 12.21 -1.98 3.72
C GLU A 54 11.35 -3.21 3.43
N VAL A 55 11.21 -4.07 4.42
CA VAL A 55 10.36 -5.26 4.39
C VAL A 55 9.46 -5.27 5.61
N GLU A 56 8.27 -5.84 5.46
CA GLU A 56 7.33 -6.03 6.55
C GLU A 56 7.50 -7.43 7.12
N VAL A 57 7.79 -7.51 8.41
CA VAL A 57 7.87 -8.77 9.14
C VAL A 57 6.58 -8.93 9.94
N ILE A 58 5.84 -9.99 9.64
CA ILE A 58 4.57 -10.30 10.30
C ILE A 58 4.86 -10.75 11.74
N GLU A 59 4.30 -10.03 12.71
CA GLU A 59 4.39 -10.35 14.14
C GLU A 59 3.14 -11.07 14.63
N ASP A 60 1.98 -10.69 14.09
CA ASP A 60 0.69 -11.26 14.45
C ASP A 60 -0.24 -11.28 13.23
N CYS A 61 -1.15 -12.25 13.18
CA CYS A 61 -2.12 -12.37 12.12
C CYS A 61 -3.43 -13.01 12.55
N GLN A 62 -4.45 -12.75 11.74
CA GLN A 62 -5.78 -13.31 11.91
C GLN A 62 -6.05 -14.35 10.81
N CYS A 63 -6.48 -15.54 11.22
CA CYS A 63 -6.70 -16.68 10.31
C CYS A 63 -8.15 -16.78 9.80
N GLU A 64 -9.10 -16.17 10.52
CA GLU A 64 -10.51 -16.12 10.14
C GLU A 64 -11.07 -14.72 10.40
N ASN A 65 -11.51 -14.06 9.32
CA ASN A 65 -12.26 -12.81 9.39
C ASN A 65 -13.75 -13.09 9.15
N LYS A 66 -14.54 -13.10 10.23
CA LYS A 66 -16.01 -13.28 10.19
C LYS A 66 -16.70 -11.93 9.96
N LEU A 67 -16.46 -11.31 8.81
CA LEU A 67 -16.98 -9.98 8.48
C LEU A 67 -18.03 -10.01 7.38
N THR A 68 -19.29 -9.75 7.72
CA THR A 68 -20.41 -9.75 6.76
C THR A 68 -20.40 -8.57 5.78
N GLN A 69 -19.65 -7.52 6.08
CA GLN A 69 -19.58 -6.28 5.30
C GLN A 69 -18.13 -5.82 5.16
N CYS A 70 -17.86 -5.05 4.10
CA CYS A 70 -16.57 -4.40 3.90
C CYS A 70 -16.36 -3.34 4.99
N VAL A 71 -15.34 -3.52 5.81
CA VAL A 71 -15.02 -2.61 6.92
C VAL A 71 -13.54 -2.37 7.02
N ARG A 72 -13.19 -1.19 7.56
CA ARG A 72 -11.83 -0.92 8.03
C ARG A 72 -11.56 -1.77 9.26
N VAL A 73 -10.46 -2.49 9.25
CA VAL A 73 -9.89 -3.20 10.41
C VAL A 73 -8.54 -2.57 10.80
N PRO A 74 -8.15 -2.63 12.08
CA PRO A 74 -6.83 -2.18 12.50
C PRO A 74 -5.72 -3.00 11.84
N ALA A 75 -4.67 -2.33 11.40
CA ALA A 75 -3.44 -2.95 10.90
C ALA A 75 -2.26 -2.19 11.51
N LEU A 76 -1.66 -2.77 12.56
CA LEU A 76 -0.61 -2.12 13.32
C LEU A 76 0.74 -2.28 12.63
N LYS A 77 1.44 -1.17 12.45
CA LYS A 77 2.76 -1.13 11.82
C LYS A 77 3.76 -0.46 12.74
N THR A 78 4.79 -1.20 13.12
CA THR A 78 5.89 -0.73 13.98
C THR A 78 7.04 -0.25 13.12
N TYR A 79 7.39 1.03 13.23
CA TYR A 79 8.52 1.66 12.55
C TYR A 79 9.70 1.82 13.51
N PHE A 80 10.93 1.75 12.98
CA PHE A 80 12.18 1.99 13.72
C PHE A 80 12.31 1.19 15.03
N PHE A 81 11.91 -0.09 14.99
CA PHE A 81 11.95 -1.04 16.11
C PHE A 81 13.31 -1.05 16.82
N GLU A 82 13.28 -1.10 18.16
CA GLU A 82 14.47 -1.08 19.04
C GLU A 82 15.33 0.19 18.93
N THR A 83 14.73 1.32 18.54
CA THR A 83 15.39 2.62 18.53
C THR A 83 14.59 3.67 19.32
N PRO A 84 15.19 4.81 19.71
CA PRO A 84 14.45 5.91 20.33
C PRO A 84 13.35 6.53 19.45
N TYR A 85 13.29 6.17 18.16
CA TYR A 85 12.29 6.63 17.19
C TYR A 85 11.17 5.60 16.97
N GLU A 86 11.16 4.50 17.74
CA GLU A 86 10.14 3.47 17.62
C GLU A 86 8.74 4.05 17.72
N THR A 87 7.92 3.80 16.71
CA THR A 87 6.55 4.30 16.65
C THR A 87 5.65 3.22 16.09
N VAL A 88 4.53 2.96 16.76
CA VAL A 88 3.48 2.05 16.29
C VAL A 88 2.32 2.88 15.77
N ILE A 89 1.91 2.61 14.53
CA ILE A 89 0.80 3.30 13.86
C ILE A 89 -0.22 2.28 13.38
N ASP A 90 -1.50 2.55 13.64
CA ASP A 90 -2.57 1.87 12.91
C ASP A 90 -2.67 2.46 11.51
N VAL A 91 -2.12 1.76 10.51
CA VAL A 91 -2.25 2.15 9.11
C VAL A 91 -3.63 1.81 8.54
N GLY A 92 -4.37 0.93 9.22
CA GLY A 92 -5.66 0.42 8.77
C GLY A 92 -5.55 -0.50 7.55
N SER A 93 -6.47 -1.45 7.48
CA SER A 93 -6.67 -2.32 6.32
C SER A 93 -8.15 -2.47 6.03
N CYS A 94 -8.49 -2.91 4.82
CA CYS A 94 -9.87 -3.21 4.43
C CYS A 94 -10.08 -4.71 4.39
N ALA A 95 -11.09 -5.19 5.11
CA ALA A 95 -11.40 -6.61 5.18
C ALA A 95 -12.89 -6.86 4.89
N SER A 96 -13.17 -7.97 4.21
CA SER A 96 -14.51 -8.49 3.91
C SER A 96 -14.48 -10.01 3.80
N ILE A 97 -15.61 -10.70 4.04
CA ILE A 97 -15.72 -12.14 3.77
C ILE A 97 -15.49 -12.45 2.28
N LYS A 98 -14.86 -13.61 2.03
CA LYS A 98 -14.78 -14.27 0.71
C LYS A 98 -16.19 -14.43 0.10
N GLY A 99 -16.39 -13.86 -1.08
CA GLY A 99 -17.69 -13.88 -1.78
C GLY A 99 -18.28 -12.49 -2.02
N SER A 100 -17.44 -11.46 -2.11
CA SER A 100 -17.88 -10.19 -2.68
C SER A 100 -18.51 -10.44 -4.06
N PRO A 101 -19.56 -9.69 -4.44
CA PRO A 101 -20.20 -9.84 -5.73
C PRO A 101 -19.16 -9.74 -6.84
N ASP A 102 -19.31 -10.55 -7.89
CA ASP A 102 -18.32 -10.67 -8.98
C ASP A 102 -17.85 -9.29 -9.47
N GLY A 103 -16.53 -9.05 -9.40
CA GLY A 103 -15.91 -7.81 -9.86
C GLY A 103 -15.75 -6.72 -8.79
N PHE A 104 -16.29 -6.88 -7.58
CA PHE A 104 -16.12 -5.93 -6.47
C PHE A 104 -15.12 -6.44 -5.44
N SER A 105 -14.31 -5.53 -4.91
CA SER A 105 -13.34 -5.80 -3.83
C SER A 105 -13.51 -4.78 -2.71
N CYS A 106 -13.29 -5.21 -1.47
CA CYS A 106 -13.26 -4.30 -0.33
C CYS A 106 -11.95 -3.52 -0.33
N VAL A 107 -12.03 -2.22 -0.58
CA VAL A 107 -10.86 -1.37 -0.83
C VAL A 107 -10.94 -0.04 -0.10
N PRO A 108 -9.81 0.61 0.19
CA PRO A 108 -9.79 1.89 0.87
C PRO A 108 -10.25 3.02 -0.05
N THR A 109 -11.22 3.82 0.40
CA THR A 109 -11.77 4.96 -0.36
C THR A 109 -11.41 6.31 0.23
N LYS A 110 -11.07 6.34 1.52
CA LYS A 110 -10.67 7.56 2.23
C LYS A 110 -9.40 7.30 3.01
N PHE A 111 -8.50 8.27 2.96
CA PHE A 111 -7.20 8.21 3.61
C PHE A 111 -6.99 9.45 4.49
N ASP A 112 -6.16 9.27 5.49
CA ASP A 112 -5.57 10.33 6.30
C ASP A 112 -4.06 10.10 6.39
N SER A 113 -3.36 10.88 7.19
CA SER A 113 -1.92 10.80 7.33
C SER A 113 -1.49 10.89 8.78
N ALA A 114 -0.49 10.10 9.13
CA ALA A 114 0.15 10.10 10.44
C ALA A 114 1.63 10.45 10.28
N LEU A 115 2.15 11.28 11.20
CA LEU A 115 3.56 11.66 11.20
C LEU A 115 4.37 10.66 12.03
N VAL A 116 5.37 10.05 11.41
CA VAL A 116 6.38 9.21 12.07
C VAL A 116 7.62 10.04 12.32
N LYS A 117 8.09 10.10 13.57
CA LYS A 117 9.39 10.70 13.86
C LYS A 117 10.49 9.79 13.36
N THR A 118 11.42 10.34 12.60
CA THR A 118 12.54 9.59 12.03
C THR A 118 13.86 10.25 12.43
N PRO A 119 14.99 9.53 12.35
CA PRO A 119 16.31 10.16 12.50
C PRO A 119 16.53 11.33 11.53
N ASN A 120 15.81 11.35 10.40
CA ASN A 120 15.91 12.34 9.34
C ASN A 120 14.75 13.36 9.34
N LYS A 121 14.09 13.57 10.50
CA LYS A 121 12.96 14.48 10.78
C LYS A 121 11.62 13.73 10.98
N MET A 122 10.68 13.91 10.06
CA MET A 122 9.33 13.39 10.14
C MET A 122 8.94 12.88 8.77
N ASP A 123 8.42 11.67 8.74
CA ASP A 123 7.90 11.02 7.53
C ASP A 123 6.38 10.95 7.63
N LEU A 124 5.71 11.16 6.50
CA LEU A 124 4.25 11.09 6.42
C LEU A 124 3.83 9.69 5.98
N VAL A 125 3.08 9.00 6.84
CA VAL A 125 2.52 7.68 6.54
C VAL A 125 1.04 7.82 6.26
N GLN A 126 0.59 7.31 5.13
CA GLN A 126 -0.82 7.27 4.77
C GLN A 126 -1.55 6.21 5.60
N THR A 127 -2.73 6.55 6.12
CA THR A 127 -3.59 5.67 6.91
C THR A 127 -4.97 5.55 6.27
N VAL A 128 -5.59 4.39 6.36
CA VAL A 128 -6.94 4.12 5.82
C VAL A 128 -7.98 4.63 6.81
N VAL A 129 -8.93 5.44 6.36
CA VAL A 129 -10.03 5.95 7.19
C VAL A 129 -11.31 5.17 6.96
N ALA A 130 -11.64 4.91 5.69
CA ALA A 130 -12.86 4.21 5.30
C ALA A 130 -12.59 3.24 4.15
N CYS A 131 -13.37 2.16 4.16
CA CYS A 131 -13.34 1.10 3.17
C CYS A 131 -14.74 0.92 2.58
N GLU A 132 -14.82 0.68 1.28
CA GLU A 132 -16.08 0.39 0.59
C GLU A 132 -15.87 -0.73 -0.44
N LEU A 133 -16.97 -1.35 -0.86
CA LEU A 133 -16.95 -2.21 -2.03
C LEU A 133 -16.89 -1.34 -3.29
N LYS A 134 -15.79 -1.46 -4.03
CA LYS A 134 -15.62 -0.81 -5.34
C LYS A 134 -15.19 -1.85 -6.38
N GLU A 135 -15.32 -1.46 -7.63
CA GLU A 135 -14.74 -2.19 -8.76
C GLU A 135 -13.22 -2.31 -8.61
N SER A 136 -12.64 -3.26 -9.34
CA SER A 136 -11.21 -3.57 -9.28
C SER A 136 -10.30 -2.40 -9.66
N CYS A 137 -10.78 -1.45 -10.48
CA CYS A 137 -10.10 -0.21 -10.82
C CYS A 137 -11.02 0.97 -10.50
N TYR A 138 -10.59 1.87 -9.63
CA TYR A 138 -11.44 2.92 -9.09
C TYR A 138 -10.67 4.24 -8.86
N ARG A 139 -11.42 5.33 -8.85
CA ARG A 139 -10.91 6.67 -8.52
C ARG A 139 -10.95 6.89 -7.01
N VAL A 140 -9.86 7.40 -6.44
CA VAL A 140 -9.80 7.94 -5.08
C VAL A 140 -9.56 9.44 -5.10
N PRO A 141 -10.10 10.19 -4.12
CA PRO A 141 -9.81 11.61 -4.00
C PRO A 141 -8.33 11.84 -3.65
N TYR A 142 -7.75 12.87 -4.26
CA TYR A 142 -6.40 13.33 -3.96
C TYR A 142 -6.37 14.86 -4.07
N MET A 143 -6.28 15.54 -2.92
CA MET A 143 -6.36 17.00 -2.86
C MET A 143 -5.00 17.64 -3.13
N GLU A 144 -5.00 18.59 -4.06
CA GLU A 144 -3.88 19.48 -4.32
C GLU A 144 -4.27 20.93 -4.07
N TYR A 145 -3.29 21.73 -3.64
CA TYR A 145 -3.49 23.10 -3.20
C TYR A 145 -2.76 24.05 -4.14
N TYR A 146 -3.47 25.07 -4.60
CA TYR A 146 -2.98 26.06 -5.56
C TYR A 146 -3.31 27.46 -5.08
N TYR A 147 -2.44 28.44 -5.37
CA TYR A 147 -2.79 29.85 -5.17
C TYR A 147 -3.54 30.38 -6.39
N GLU A 148 -4.72 30.96 -6.15
CA GLU A 148 -5.50 31.68 -7.15
C GLU A 148 -5.63 33.17 -6.81
N ILE A 149 -5.72 33.99 -7.86
CA ILE A 149 -6.06 35.41 -7.75
C ILE A 149 -7.54 35.58 -8.11
N ILE A 150 -8.27 36.29 -7.26
CA ILE A 150 -9.63 36.74 -7.53
C ILE A 150 -9.63 38.27 -7.62
N TYR A 151 -10.27 38.81 -8.66
CA TYR A 151 -10.51 40.24 -8.79
C TYR A 151 -11.95 40.54 -8.38
N HIS A 152 -12.11 41.33 -7.34
CA HIS A 152 -13.41 41.81 -6.89
C HIS A 152 -13.90 42.97 -7.76
N GLU A 153 -15.20 43.26 -7.73
CA GLU A 153 -15.81 44.32 -8.55
C GLU A 153 -15.27 45.73 -8.21
N ASP A 154 -14.74 45.91 -6.99
CA ASP A 154 -14.06 47.12 -6.52
C ASP A 154 -12.59 47.23 -7.00
N GLY A 155 -12.11 46.25 -7.78
CA GLY A 155 -10.75 46.20 -8.31
C GLY A 155 -9.72 45.68 -7.31
N VAL A 156 -10.14 45.23 -6.13
CA VAL A 156 -9.23 44.66 -5.13
C VAL A 156 -8.78 43.26 -5.58
N LYS A 157 -7.45 43.05 -5.55
CA LYS A 157 -6.82 41.75 -5.81
C LYS A 157 -6.75 40.95 -4.51
N GLU A 158 -7.41 39.80 -4.47
CA GLU A 158 -7.31 38.85 -3.36
C GLU A 158 -6.56 37.58 -3.81
N GLU A 159 -5.62 37.12 -2.98
CA GLU A 159 -4.95 35.82 -3.17
C GLU A 159 -5.58 34.79 -2.23
N LYS A 160 -6.10 33.71 -2.81
CA LYS A 160 -6.81 32.65 -2.09
C LYS A 160 -6.17 31.29 -2.36
N LEU A 161 -6.21 30.41 -1.36
CA LEU A 161 -5.87 29.01 -1.55
C LEU A 161 -7.05 28.27 -2.18
N LYS A 162 -6.83 27.71 -3.37
CA LYS A 162 -7.74 26.86 -4.12
C LYS A 162 -7.40 25.40 -3.87
N GLU A 163 -8.36 24.65 -3.36
CA GLU A 163 -8.25 23.21 -3.16
C GLU A 163 -8.89 22.50 -4.35
N ILE A 164 -8.16 21.58 -4.99
CA ILE A 164 -8.64 20.82 -6.15
C ILE A 164 -8.45 19.33 -5.87
N ASP A 165 -9.55 18.56 -5.96
CA ASP A 165 -9.49 17.10 -6.00
C ASP A 165 -9.03 16.64 -7.38
N VAL A 166 -7.72 16.48 -7.58
CA VAL A 166 -7.19 15.97 -8.85
C VAL A 166 -7.48 14.47 -9.04
N GLY A 167 -7.70 13.75 -7.94
CA GLY A 167 -7.99 12.32 -7.96
C GLY A 167 -6.82 11.44 -8.42
N ARG A 168 -6.89 10.16 -8.08
CA ARG A 168 -5.94 9.12 -8.54
C ARG A 168 -6.68 7.82 -8.86
N CYS A 169 -6.15 7.05 -9.79
CA CYS A 169 -6.63 5.70 -10.05
C CYS A 169 -5.87 4.69 -9.20
N LEU A 170 -6.59 3.88 -8.46
CA LEU A 170 -6.07 2.79 -7.66
C LEU A 170 -6.81 1.49 -7.98
N GLY A 171 -6.16 0.38 -7.66
CA GLY A 171 -6.69 -0.96 -7.86
C GLY A 171 -5.85 -1.79 -8.82
N GLY A 172 -6.35 -2.98 -9.13
CA GLY A 172 -5.66 -3.97 -9.94
C GLY A 172 -6.56 -4.47 -11.05
N CYS A 173 -6.04 -4.51 -12.26
CA CYS A 173 -6.79 -5.03 -13.40
C CYS A 173 -6.36 -6.46 -13.67
N THR A 174 -7.21 -7.42 -13.30
CA THR A 174 -6.96 -8.83 -13.59
C THR A 174 -7.35 -9.12 -15.04
N THR A 175 -6.37 -9.26 -15.92
CA THR A 175 -6.57 -10.08 -17.12
C THR A 175 -6.42 -11.53 -16.66
N GLY A 176 -7.52 -12.28 -16.62
CA GLY A 176 -7.47 -13.69 -16.27
C GLY A 176 -6.35 -14.40 -17.04
N ASN A 177 -5.55 -15.19 -16.33
CA ASN A 177 -4.46 -15.94 -16.95
C ASN A 177 -5.03 -16.77 -18.10
N ARG A 178 -4.40 -16.72 -19.28
CA ARG A 178 -4.83 -17.58 -20.38
C ARG A 178 -4.20 -18.94 -20.14
N CYS A 179 -5.04 -19.96 -19.92
CA CYS A 179 -4.51 -21.32 -19.93
C CYS A 179 -4.07 -21.70 -21.34
N LEU A 180 -2.78 -21.95 -21.52
CA LEU A 180 -2.21 -22.43 -22.78
C LEU A 180 -2.32 -23.94 -22.91
N LEU A 181 -2.19 -24.66 -21.79
CA LEU A 181 -2.23 -26.13 -21.76
C LEU A 181 -3.12 -26.60 -20.61
N ARG A 182 -4.32 -27.08 -20.94
CA ARG A 182 -5.24 -27.71 -19.97
C ARG A 182 -4.90 -29.19 -19.80
N ASN A 183 -5.15 -29.74 -18.62
CA ASN A 183 -5.09 -31.16 -18.39
C ASN A 183 -6.17 -31.86 -19.26
N PRO A 184 -5.81 -32.89 -20.05
CA PRO A 184 -6.77 -33.61 -20.88
C PRO A 184 -7.83 -34.38 -20.07
N SER A 185 -7.55 -34.74 -18.82
CA SER A 185 -8.48 -35.46 -17.94
C SER A 185 -9.35 -34.54 -17.07
N ASP A 186 -8.90 -33.30 -16.82
CA ASP A 186 -9.64 -32.32 -16.03
C ASP A 186 -9.49 -30.90 -16.62
N SER A 187 -10.57 -30.41 -17.21
CA SER A 187 -10.60 -29.09 -17.86
C SER A 187 -10.44 -27.90 -16.91
N ALA A 188 -10.53 -28.11 -15.59
CA ALA A 188 -10.30 -27.11 -14.56
C ALA A 188 -8.81 -26.94 -14.20
N VAL A 189 -7.97 -27.94 -14.48
CA VAL A 189 -6.54 -27.91 -14.18
C VAL A 189 -5.77 -27.39 -15.39
N CYS A 190 -5.06 -26.28 -15.19
CA CYS A 190 -4.15 -25.73 -16.18
C CYS A 190 -2.69 -26.06 -15.84
N HIS A 191 -1.99 -26.72 -16.76
CA HIS A 191 -0.56 -27.05 -16.61
C HIS A 191 0.35 -25.88 -17.00
N LEU A 192 -0.10 -25.00 -17.90
CA LEU A 192 0.69 -23.86 -18.35
C LEU A 192 -0.19 -22.62 -18.51
N TRP A 193 0.11 -21.60 -17.71
CA TRP A 193 -0.51 -20.28 -17.80
C TRP A 193 0.37 -19.34 -18.64
N ALA A 194 -0.23 -18.64 -19.60
CA ALA A 194 0.37 -17.44 -20.14
C ALA A 194 -0.04 -16.25 -19.30
N GLU A 195 0.95 -15.49 -18.84
CA GLU A 195 0.74 -14.11 -18.41
C GLU A 195 0.26 -13.32 -19.63
N ARG A 196 -0.97 -12.81 -19.57
CA ARG A 196 -1.39 -11.76 -20.51
C ARG A 196 -0.70 -10.45 -20.11
N PRO A 197 -0.59 -9.46 -21.03
CA PRO A 197 -0.23 -8.10 -20.62
C PRO A 197 -1.09 -7.72 -19.41
N THR A 198 -0.42 -7.29 -18.35
CA THR A 198 -1.08 -6.82 -17.14
C THR A 198 -1.77 -5.52 -17.52
N ASN A 199 -3.10 -5.56 -17.64
CA ASN A 199 -3.85 -4.32 -17.73
C ASN A 199 -3.50 -3.46 -16.51
N SER A 200 -3.38 -2.16 -16.72
CA SER A 200 -3.13 -1.20 -15.66
C SER A 200 -4.39 -0.38 -15.41
N CYS A 201 -4.64 -0.02 -14.16
CA CYS A 201 -5.72 0.87 -13.80
C CYS A 201 -5.30 2.30 -14.11
N LEU A 202 -5.85 2.90 -15.18
CA LEU A 202 -5.44 4.20 -15.68
C LEU A 202 -6.60 5.19 -15.74
N PRO A 203 -6.33 6.50 -15.62
CA PRO A 203 -7.35 7.53 -15.83
C PRO A 203 -7.81 7.54 -17.28
N GLN A 204 -9.13 7.60 -17.48
CA GLN A 204 -9.74 7.68 -18.81
C GLN A 204 -10.40 9.03 -19.05
N GLY A 205 -11.23 9.48 -18.11
CA GLY A 205 -11.90 10.78 -18.16
C GLY A 205 -11.15 11.83 -17.36
N TYR A 206 -11.20 13.08 -17.83
CA TYR A 206 -10.64 14.24 -17.12
C TYR A 206 -11.63 15.40 -17.14
N GLU A 207 -11.63 16.17 -16.05
CA GLU A 207 -12.29 17.47 -15.92
C GLU A 207 -11.22 18.55 -15.78
N SER A 208 -11.47 19.74 -16.34
CA SER A 208 -10.50 20.85 -16.31
C SER A 208 -10.91 21.94 -15.33
N HIS A 209 -9.95 22.34 -14.50
CA HIS A 209 -10.06 23.49 -13.59
C HIS A 209 -9.17 24.60 -14.12
N MET A 210 -9.77 25.75 -14.42
CA MET A 210 -9.03 26.93 -14.91
C MET A 210 -9.12 28.06 -13.89
N PHE A 211 -7.98 28.65 -13.54
CA PHE A 211 -7.90 29.78 -12.62
C PHE A 211 -6.66 30.63 -12.90
N VAL A 212 -6.65 31.87 -12.42
CA VAL A 212 -5.49 32.76 -12.55
C VAL A 212 -4.56 32.54 -11.37
N ASN A 213 -3.29 32.21 -11.61
CA ASN A 213 -2.31 32.01 -10.55
C ASN A 213 -1.77 33.35 -9.99
N GLN A 214 -0.97 33.29 -8.92
CA GLN A 214 -0.32 34.46 -8.30
C GLN A 214 0.52 35.35 -9.26
N HIS A 215 0.91 34.83 -10.43
CA HIS A 215 1.68 35.54 -11.45
C HIS A 215 0.80 36.13 -12.56
N GLY A 216 -0.53 36.10 -12.42
CA GLY A 216 -1.47 36.61 -13.43
C GLY A 216 -1.62 35.69 -14.65
N GLN A 217 -1.09 34.47 -14.61
CA GLN A 217 -1.20 33.51 -15.71
C GLN A 217 -2.40 32.59 -15.51
N ILE A 218 -3.11 32.28 -16.59
CA ILE A 218 -4.16 31.25 -16.57
C ILE A 218 -3.48 29.89 -16.41
N ARG A 219 -3.81 29.19 -15.33
CA ARG A 219 -3.38 27.84 -15.03
C ARG A 219 -4.55 26.88 -15.24
N THR A 220 -4.26 25.76 -15.90
CA THR A 220 -5.21 24.66 -16.09
C THR A 220 -4.71 23.45 -15.32
N VAL A 221 -5.56 22.87 -14.49
CA VAL A 221 -5.31 21.63 -13.75
C VAL A 221 -6.34 20.61 -14.20
N LEU A 222 -5.91 19.38 -14.46
CA LEU A 222 -6.79 18.28 -14.86
C LEU A 222 -7.08 17.39 -13.65
N SER A 223 -8.35 17.19 -13.33
CA SER A 223 -8.80 16.19 -12.36
C SER A 223 -9.27 14.94 -13.09
N VAL A 224 -8.83 13.79 -12.63
CA VAL A 224 -9.33 12.48 -13.08
C VAL A 224 -10.83 12.42 -12.79
N ALA A 225 -11.65 12.08 -13.78
CA ALA A 225 -13.09 11.90 -13.63
C ALA A 225 -13.45 10.40 -13.52
N SER A 226 -12.79 9.55 -14.30
CA SER A 226 -13.02 8.09 -14.32
C SER A 226 -11.73 7.31 -14.51
N CYS A 227 -11.70 6.09 -13.97
CA CYS A 227 -10.60 5.14 -14.09
C CYS A 227 -11.11 3.88 -14.78
N LEU A 228 -10.30 3.29 -15.66
CA LEU A 228 -10.61 2.00 -16.28
C LEU A 228 -9.34 1.15 -16.46
N CYS A 229 -9.57 -0.15 -16.60
CA CYS A 229 -8.54 -1.08 -16.98
C CYS A 229 -8.20 -0.95 -18.45
N GLN A 230 -6.96 -0.57 -18.74
CA GLN A 230 -6.42 -0.45 -20.08
C GLN A 230 -5.22 -1.40 -20.27
N PRO A 231 -5.04 -1.98 -21.46
CA PRO A 231 -3.90 -2.86 -21.77
C PRO A 231 -2.57 -2.12 -21.86
#